data_AF-I6LB67-F1
#
_entry.id   AF-I6LB67-F1
#
_cell.length_a   1.000
_cell.length_b   1.000
_cell.length_c   1.000
_cell.angle_alpha   90.00
_cell.angle_beta   90.00
_cell.angle_gamma   90.00
#
_symmetry.space_group_name_H-M   'P 1'
#
loop_
_entity.id
_entity.type
_entity.pdbx_description
1 polymer ?
#
loop_
_entity_poly.entity_id
_entity_poly.type
_entity_poly.pdbx_seq_one_letter_code
_entity_poly.pdbx_strand_id
1 'polypeptide(L)' 'ILFMNPGTALLPDTFTINLMLKTSMLTILFLWVRASYPRFRYDQLMHLLWKTFLPLTLAMFLWHTSFPTTLSGLPPQ' A
#
# COMPACT_ATOMS: atom_id res chain seq x y z
N ILE A 1 -13.50 -0.23 5.01
CA ILE A 1 -13.61 -0.43 6.48
C ILE A 1 -14.15 -1.81 6.86
N LEU A 2 -15.02 -2.43 6.03
CA LEU A 2 -15.61 -3.76 6.28
C LEU A 2 -14.63 -4.96 6.13
N PHE A 3 -13.60 -4.85 5.29
CA PHE A 3 -12.66 -5.96 5.00
C PHE A 3 -11.42 -6.06 5.91
N MET A 4 -11.22 -5.09 6.81
CA MET A 4 -10.15 -5.14 7.83
C MET A 4 -10.72 -5.31 9.24
N ASN A 5 -11.84 -6.03 9.37
CA ASN A 5 -12.24 -6.55 10.67
C ASN A 5 -11.55 -7.92 10.84
N PRO A 6 -10.49 -8.06 11.67
CA PRO A 6 -10.10 -9.39 12.10
C PRO A 6 -11.30 -9.90 12.92
N GLY A 7 -11.90 -11.00 12.49
CA GLY A 7 -13.08 -11.60 13.11
C GLY A 7 -12.79 -12.18 14.50
N THR A 8 -12.30 -11.36 15.42
CA THR A 8 -12.08 -11.68 16.83
C THR A 8 -12.71 -10.57 17.65
N ALA A 9 -14.04 -10.57 17.71
CA ALA A 9 -14.88 -9.72 18.55
C ALA A 9 -14.76 -10.05 20.05
N LEU A 10 -13.54 -10.32 20.55
CA LEU A 10 -13.30 -10.74 21.93
C LEU A 10 -12.49 -9.71 22.75
N LEU A 11 -11.68 -8.85 22.12
CA LEU A 11 -10.90 -7.82 22.82
C LEU A 11 -10.72 -6.55 21.96
N PRO A 12 -11.50 -5.46 22.19
CA PRO A 12 -11.40 -4.21 21.42
C PRO A 12 -10.02 -3.55 21.50
N ASP A 13 -9.26 -3.80 22.56
CA ASP A 13 -7.91 -3.24 22.76
C ASP A 13 -6.89 -3.73 21.72
N THR A 14 -7.04 -4.97 21.26
CA THR A 14 -6.08 -5.58 20.30
C THR A 14 -6.12 -4.92 18.92
N PHE A 15 -7.29 -4.46 18.47
CA PHE A 15 -7.43 -3.74 17.20
C PHE A 15 -6.71 -2.39 17.24
N THR A 16 -6.94 -1.62 18.32
CA THR A 16 -6.29 -0.32 18.54
C THR A 16 -4.77 -0.47 18.62
N ILE A 17 -4.29 -1.49 19.35
CA ILE A 17 -2.85 -1.79 19.45
C ILE A 17 -2.26 -2.15 18.08
N ASN A 18 -2.94 -2.97 17.27
CA ASN A 18 -2.47 -3.35 15.94
C ASN A 18 -2.41 -2.14 14.99
N LEU A 19 -3.41 -1.27 15.03
CA LEU A 19 -3.41 -0.01 14.28
C LEU A 19 -2.25 0.89 14.71
N MET A 20 -2.06 1.11 16.02
CA MET A 20 -0.96 1.90 16.58
C MET A 20 0.42 1.32 16.22
N LEU A 21 0.56 0.00 16.19
CA LEU A 21 1.80 -0.67 15.78
C LEU A 21 2.06 -0.46 14.28
N LYS A 22 1.06 -0.62 13.42
CA LYS A 22 1.20 -0.39 11.98
C LYS A 22 1.58 1.06 11.68
N THR A 23 0.95 2.04 12.35
CA THR A 23 1.25 3.46 12.13
C THR A 23 2.64 3.84 12.64
N SER A 24 3.06 3.36 13.81
CA SER A 24 4.40 3.61 14.33
C SER A 24 5.51 2.97 13.48
N MET A 25 5.29 1.76 12.96
CA MET A 25 6.21 1.15 12.00
C MET A 25 6.34 1.98 10.71
N LEU A 26 5.23 2.56 10.22
CA LEU A 26 5.24 3.42 9.04
C LEU A 26 6.00 4.73 9.26
N THR A 27 5.87 5.36 10.44
CA THR A 27 6.59 6.61 10.75
C THR A 27 8.09 6.37 10.88
N ILE A 28 8.50 5.26 11.51
CA ILE A 28 9.90 4.84 11.60
C ILE A 28 10.47 4.56 10.20
N LEU A 29 9.73 3.84 9.36
CA LEU A 29 10.12 3.60 7.97
C LEU A 29 10.32 4.90 7.21
N PHE A 30 9.41 5.86 7.33
CA PHE A 30 9.52 7.17 6.68
C PHE A 30 10.78 7.94 7.15
N LEU A 31 11.06 7.93 8.45
CA LEU A 31 12.25 8.56 9.02
C LEU A 31 13.53 7.88 8.54
N TRP A 32 13.53 6.55 8.44
CA TRP A 32 14.66 5.75 7.97
C TRP A 32 14.92 5.94 6.47
N VAL A 33 13.88 5.98 5.64
CA VAL A 33 13.99 6.29 4.20
C VAL A 33 14.61 7.67 4.00
N ARG A 34 14.19 8.68 4.78
CA ARG A 34 14.82 10.01 4.75
C ARG A 34 16.30 9.98 5.13
N ALA A 35 16.66 9.20 6.16
CA ALA A 35 18.05 9.09 6.61
C ALA A 35 18.95 8.34 5.61
N SER A 36 18.40 7.37 4.89
CA SER A 36 19.16 6.49 3.98
C SER A 36 19.29 7.05 2.56
N TYR A 37 18.39 7.93 2.13
CA TYR A 37 18.43 8.50 0.78
C TYR A 37 19.13 9.87 0.74
N PRO A 38 20.39 9.95 0.26
CA PRO A 38 21.04 11.22 -0.03
C PRO A 38 20.34 11.85 -1.25
N ARG A 39 20.00 13.14 -1.16
CA ARG A 39 19.16 13.91 -2.11
C ARG A 39 19.24 13.42 -3.56
N PHE A 40 18.11 12.93 -4.09
CA PHE A 40 17.94 12.75 -5.54
C PHE A 40 17.62 14.07 -6.24
N ARG A 41 18.19 14.24 -7.42
CA ARG A 41 17.95 15.40 -8.27
C ARG A 41 16.57 15.30 -8.93
N TYR A 42 15.89 16.44 -9.15
CA TYR A 42 14.54 16.48 -9.72
C TYR A 42 14.43 15.75 -11.07
N ASP A 43 15.47 15.84 -11.89
CA ASP A 43 15.53 15.19 -13.21
C ASP A 43 15.47 13.66 -13.10
N GLN A 44 16.13 13.09 -12.08
CA GLN A 44 16.12 11.66 -11.83
C GLN A 44 14.78 11.21 -11.26
N LEU A 45 14.16 12.01 -10.39
CA LEU A 45 12.82 11.74 -9.87
C LEU A 45 11.77 11.76 -10.99
N MET A 46 11.83 12.76 -11.87
CA MET A 46 10.95 12.89 -13.03
C MET A 46 11.11 11.67 -13.95
N HIS A 47 12.34 11.29 -14.29
CA HIS A 47 12.56 10.14 -15.14
C HIS A 47 12.06 8.83 -14.51
N LEU A 48 12.31 8.64 -13.21
CA LEU A 48 11.85 7.47 -12.46
C LEU A 48 10.32 7.40 -12.44
N LEU A 49 9.64 8.50 -12.07
CA LEU A 49 8.18 8.56 -12.01
C LEU A 49 7.53 8.31 -13.37
N TRP A 50 8.03 9.00 -14.41
CA TRP A 50 7.42 8.95 -15.73
C TRP A 50 7.75 7.67 -16.51
N LYS A 51 8.95 7.11 -16.37
CA LYS A 51 9.34 5.89 -17.10
C LYS A 51 9.07 4.58 -16.35
N THR A 52 9.08 4.59 -15.02
CA THR A 52 8.94 3.33 -14.25
C THR A 52 7.62 3.24 -13.50
N PHE A 53 7.19 4.29 -12.81
CA PHE A 53 5.94 4.24 -12.05
C PHE A 53 4.71 4.25 -12.95
N LEU A 54 4.67 5.09 -13.98
CA LEU A 54 3.50 5.23 -14.86
C LEU A 54 3.12 3.92 -15.62
N PRO A 55 4.03 3.22 -16.32
CA PRO A 55 3.66 1.96 -16.96
C PRO A 55 3.38 0.85 -15.94
N LEU A 56 4.05 0.86 -14.79
CA LEU A 56 3.82 -0.13 -13.73
C LEU A 56 2.43 0.02 -13.10
N THR A 57 1.99 1.25 -12.80
CA THR A 57 0.66 1.48 -12.23
C THR A 57 -0.43 1.10 -13.23
N LEU A 58 -0.25 1.37 -14.52
CA LEU A 58 -1.17 0.95 -15.57
C LEU A 58 -1.24 -0.58 -15.69
N ALA A 59 -0.09 -1.26 -15.66
CA ALA A 59 -0.02 -2.73 -15.66
C ALA A 59 -0.70 -3.34 -14.42
N MET A 60 -0.46 -2.77 -13.24
CA MET A 60 -1.09 -3.21 -11.99
C MET A 60 -2.61 -2.98 -12.00
N PHE A 61 -3.09 -1.88 -12.59
CA PHE A 61 -4.52 -1.61 -12.73
C PHE A 61 -5.19 -2.61 -13.67
N LEU A 62 -4.59 -2.89 -14.82
CA LEU A 62 -5.09 -3.92 -15.75
C LEU A 62 -5.05 -5.32 -15.12
N TRP A 63 -4.01 -5.63 -14.36
CA TRP A 63 -3.92 -6.89 -13.61
C TRP A 63 -5.02 -6.99 -12.56
N HIS A 64 -5.21 -5.95 -11.74
CA HIS A 64 -6.19 -5.96 -10.67
C HIS A 64 -7.64 -5.98 -11.17
N THR A 65 -7.92 -5.52 -12.40
CA THR A 65 -9.25 -5.61 -13.02
C THR A 65 -9.47 -6.94 -13.75
N SER A 66 -8.43 -7.49 -14.37
CA SER A 66 -8.49 -8.80 -15.05
C SER A 66 -8.50 -9.99 -14.09
N PHE A 67 -7.81 -9.88 -12.95
CA PHE A 67 -7.68 -10.98 -11.98
C PHE A 67 -9.03 -11.37 -11.32
N PRO A 68 -9.89 -10.43 -10.87
CA PRO A 68 -11.22 -10.75 -10.37
C PRO A 68 -12.19 -11.21 -11.47
N THR A 69 -12.08 -10.64 -12.67
CA THR A 69 -12.99 -10.96 -13.79
C THR A 69 -12.74 -12.36 -14.34
N THR A 70 -11.48 -12.80 -14.42
CA THR A 70 -11.12 -14.16 -14.82
C THR A 70 -11.46 -15.22 -13.77
N LEU A 71 -11.37 -14.90 -12.49
CA LEU A 71 -11.70 -15.83 -11.39
C LEU A 71 -13.21 -15.88 -11.08
N SER A 72 -14.06 -15.14 -11.80
CA SER A 72 -15.50 -14.97 -11.48
C SER A 72 -15.77 -14.57 -10.02
N GLY A 73 -14.78 -13.94 -9.38
CA GLY A 73 -14.82 -13.49 -7.98
C GLY A 73 -15.13 -12.01 -7.90
N LEU A 74 -16.21 -11.58 -8.57
CA LEU A 74 -16.71 -10.21 -8.39
C LEU A 74 -17.21 -10.10 -6.94
N PRO A 75 -16.70 -9.14 -6.14
CA PRO A 75 -17.21 -8.96 -4.80
C PRO A 75 -18.73 -8.67 -4.91
N PRO A 76 -19.58 -9.41 -4.17
CA PRO A 76 -21.01 -9.12 -4.15
C PRO A 76 -21.23 -7.68 -3.69
N GLN A 77 -22.06 -6.96 -4.44
CA GLN A 77 -22.38 -5.54 -4.26
C GLN A 77 -23.20 -5.33 -2.98
#